data_AF-A0A0G0VMQ0-F1
#
_entry.id   AF-A0A0G0VMQ0-F1
#
_cell.length_a   1.000
_cell.length_b   1.000
_cell.length_c   1.000
_cell.angle_alpha   90.00
_cell.angle_beta   90.00
_cell.angle_gamma   90.00
#
_symmetry.space_group_name_H-M   'P 1'
#
loop_
_entity.id
_entity.type
_entity.pdbx_description
1 polymer ?
#
loop_
_entity_poly.entity_id
_entity_poly.type
_entity_poly.pdbx_seq_one_letter_code
_entity_poly.pdbx_strand_id
1 'polypeptide(L)' 'MAMLFVAGASLSINWALITGPVTLISVTRGFQSAFVLIFTVFLSIWFPKILKEELSKSALGVKVLAIFLMFLGLYLIYQ' A
#
# COMPACT_ATOMS: atom_id res chain seq x y z
N MET A 1 5.03 -13.08 16.18
CA MET A 1 5.70 -13.02 14.86
C MET A 1 5.26 -11.80 14.04
N ALA A 2 3.96 -11.55 13.84
CA ALA A 2 3.47 -10.35 13.12
C ALA A 2 3.99 -9.01 13.69
N MET A 3 4.08 -8.89 15.02
CA MET A 3 4.61 -7.68 15.68
C MET A 3 6.08 -7.38 15.33
N LEU A 4 6.90 -8.39 14.99
CA LEU A 4 8.29 -8.17 14.59
C LEU A 4 8.38 -7.49 13.22
N PHE A 5 7.52 -7.87 12.28
CA PHE A 5 7.43 -7.22 10.97
C PHE A 5 6.93 -5.78 11.09
N VAL A 6 5.94 -5.54 11.96
CA VAL A 6 5.44 -4.18 12.24
C VAL A 6 6.53 -3.32 12.87
N ALA A 7 7.28 -3.86 13.83
CA ALA A 7 8.41 -3.15 14.45
C ALA A 7 9.51 -2.83 13.43
N GLY A 8 9.92 -3.78 12.59
CA GLY A 8 10.92 -3.56 11.53
C GLY A 8 10.50 -2.50 10.51
N ALA A 9 9.24 -2.53 10.06
CA ALA A 9 8.69 -1.51 9.17
C ALA A 9 8.70 -0.12 9.83
N SER A 10 8.32 -0.05 11.11
CA SER A 10 8.28 1.21 11.87
C SER A 10 9.68 1.79 12.08
N LEU A 11 10.67 0.96 12.40
CA LEU A 11 12.06 1.40 12.53
C LEU A 11 12.60 1.94 11.20
N SER A 12 12.29 1.25 10.09
CA SER A 12 12.72 1.67 8.75
C SER A 12 12.13 3.03 8.36
N ILE A 13 10.84 3.28 8.67
CA ILE A 13 10.21 4.57 8.40
C ILE A 13 10.81 5.68 9.26
N ASN A 14 11.07 5.42 10.55
CA ASN A 14 11.68 6.40 11.44
C ASN A 14 13.10 6.74 11.01
N TRP A 15 13.87 5.75 10.58
CA TRP A 15 15.20 5.99 10.03
C TRP A 15 15.15 6.87 8.78
N ALA A 16 14.24 6.57 7.84
CA ALA A 16 14.04 7.40 6.66
C ALA A 16 13.70 8.86 7.04
N LEU A 17 12.77 9.07 7.98
CA LEU A 17 12.34 10.39 8.46
C LEU A 17 13.46 11.23 9.07
N ILE A 18 14.45 10.60 9.70
CA ILE A 18 15.63 11.29 10.25
C ILE A 18 16.57 11.74 9.13
N THR A 19 16.70 10.93 8.08
CA THR A 19 17.64 11.18 6.97
C THR A 19 17.10 12.04 5.83
N GLY A 20 15.79 12.30 5.76
CA GLY A 20 15.20 13.00 4.61
C GLY A 20 13.98 13.87 4.93
N PRO A 21 13.42 14.55 3.91
CA PRO A 21 12.28 15.44 4.09
C PRO A 21 11.03 14.70 4.57
N VAL A 22 10.52 15.11 5.73
CA VAL A 22 9.36 14.47 6.41
C VAL A 22 8.12 14.41 5.51
N THR A 23 7.89 15.44 4.70
CA THR A 23 6.76 15.51 3.76
C THR A 23 6.84 14.45 2.68
N LEU A 24 8.00 14.32 2.02
CA LEU A 24 8.23 13.34 0.95
C LEU A 24 8.09 11.90 1.46
N ILE A 25 8.65 11.63 2.63
CA ILE A 25 8.61 10.29 3.26
C ILE A 25 7.20 9.96 3.76
N SER A 26 6.44 10.97 4.20
CA SER A 26 5.06 10.77 4.62
C SER A 26 4.15 10.43 3.45
N VAL A 27 4.36 11.02 2.27
CA VAL A 27 3.61 10.67 1.04
C VAL A 27 3.84 9.20 0.65
N THR A 28 5.04 8.65 0.91
CA THR A 28 5.35 7.24 0.60
C THR A 28 4.49 6.26 1.39
N ARG A 29 3.98 6.63 2.57
CA ARG A 29 3.02 5.79 3.32
C ARG A 29 1.69 5.63 2.58
N GLY A 30 1.27 6.64 1.83
CA GLY A 30 0.06 6.55 1.01
C GLY A 30 0.17 5.55 -0.16
N PHE A 31 1.38 5.19 -0.58
CA PHE A 31 1.62 4.12 -1.55
C PHE A 31 1.36 2.71 -0.97
N GLN A 32 1.21 2.56 0.35
CA GLN A 32 0.98 1.26 0.99
C GLN A 32 -0.22 0.54 0.40
N SER A 33 -1.30 1.27 0.09
CA SER A 33 -2.52 0.71 -0.51
C SER A 33 -2.28 0.06 -1.87
N ALA A 34 -1.34 0.60 -2.66
CA ALA A 34 -0.95 0.02 -3.94
C ALA A 34 -0.16 -1.28 -3.74
N PHE A 35 0.77 -1.32 -2.78
CA PHE A 35 1.49 -2.54 -2.42
C PHE A 35 0.54 -3.62 -1.92
N VAL A 36 -0.42 -3.28 -1.05
CA VAL A 36 -1.43 -4.22 -0.58
C VAL A 36 -2.17 -4.82 -1.77
N LEU A 37 -2.63 -4.01 -2.72
CA LEU A 37 -3.31 -4.52 -3.92
C LEU A 37 -2.41 -5.43 -4.76
N ILE A 38 -1.17 -5.04 -5.05
CA ILE A 38 -0.22 -5.85 -5.83
C ILE A 38 0.02 -7.20 -5.15
N PHE A 39 0.35 -7.20 -3.85
CA PHE A 39 0.57 -8.43 -3.09
C PHE A 39 -0.68 -9.28 -3.03
N THR A 40 -1.82 -8.66 -2.84
CA THR A 40 -3.10 -9.35 -2.74
C THR A 40 -3.47 -10.02 -4.06
N VAL A 41 -3.37 -9.32 -5.20
CA VAL A 41 -3.57 -9.90 -6.54
C VAL A 41 -2.57 -11.03 -6.82
N PHE A 42 -1.29 -10.81 -6.51
CA PHE A 42 -0.24 -11.81 -6.74
C PHE A 42 -0.45 -13.08 -5.89
N LEU A 43 -0.74 -12.93 -4.60
CA LEU A 43 -1.08 -14.05 -3.72
C LEU A 43 -2.39 -14.72 -4.10
N SER A 44 -3.37 -13.98 -4.63
CA SER A 44 -4.65 -14.54 -5.04
C SER A 44 -4.51 -15.43 -6.28
N ILE A 45 -3.53 -15.17 -7.16
CA ILE A 45 -3.18 -16.06 -8.29
C ILE A 45 -2.52 -17.35 -7.80
N TRP A 46 -1.60 -17.29 -6.84
CA TRP A 46 -0.88 -18.46 -6.33
C TRP A 46 -1.64 -19.26 -5.27
N PHE A 47 -2.45 -18.60 -4.44
CA PHE A 47 -3.19 -19.17 -3.32
C PHE A 47 -4.66 -18.71 -3.27
N PRO A 48 -5.45 -18.96 -4.33
CA PRO A 48 -6.85 -18.51 -4.43
C PRO A 48 -7.74 -19.06 -3.30
N LYS A 49 -7.41 -20.25 -2.78
CA LYS A 49 -8.14 -20.89 -1.66
C LYS A 49 -7.99 -20.16 -0.32
N ILE A 50 -6.91 -19.40 -0.11
CA ILE A 50 -6.65 -18.69 1.16
C ILE A 50 -7.32 -17.33 1.15
N LEU A 51 -7.21 -16.57 0.05
CA LEU A 51 -7.75 -15.21 -0.02
C LEU A 51 -9.22 -15.15 -0.46
N LYS A 52 -9.77 -16.20 -1.10
CA LYS A 52 -11.15 -16.24 -1.65
C LYS A 52 -11.56 -14.94 -2.35
N GLU A 53 -10.60 -14.30 -3.00
CA GLU A 53 -10.80 -12.95 -3.47
C GLU A 53 -11.55 -12.99 -4.80
N GLU A 54 -12.65 -12.24 -4.89
CA GLU A 54 -13.37 -12.07 -6.15
C GLU A 54 -12.53 -11.20 -7.10
N LEU A 55 -11.65 -11.83 -7.88
CA LEU A 55 -10.92 -11.21 -8.99
C LEU A 55 -11.84 -10.96 -10.20
N SER A 56 -13.10 -10.61 -9.96
CA SER A 56 -13.99 -10.12 -11.01
C SER A 56 -13.39 -8.86 -11.62
N LYS A 57 -13.35 -8.78 -12.96
CA LYS A 57 -12.79 -7.64 -13.69
C LYS A 57 -13.39 -6.30 -13.25
N SER A 58 -14.67 -6.31 -12.84
CA SER A 58 -15.36 -5.14 -12.28
C SER A 58 -14.77 -4.72 -10.93
N ALA A 59 -14.58 -5.67 -10.01
CA ALA A 59 -14.02 -5.41 -8.67
C ALA A 59 -12.56 -4.93 -8.75
N LEU A 60 -11.76 -5.49 -9.67
CA LEU A 60 -10.40 -5.03 -9.94
C LEU A 60 -10.36 -3.58 -10.45
N GLY A 61 -11.27 -3.21 -11.36
CA GLY A 61 -11.38 -1.84 -11.87
C GLY A 61 -11.69 -0.81 -10.76
N VAL A 62 -12.62 -1.15 -9.85
CA VAL A 62 -12.95 -0.28 -8.70
C VAL A 62 -11.75 -0.10 -7.77
N LYS A 63 -11.01 -1.18 -7.49
CA LYS A 63 -9.82 -1.10 -6.63
C LYS A 63 -8.70 -0.25 -7.23
N VAL A 64 -8.49 -0.33 -8.56
CA VAL A 64 -7.51 0.52 -9.26
C VAL A 64 -7.94 1.98 -9.23
N LEU A 65 -9.22 2.28 -9.46
CA LEU A 65 -9.77 3.64 -9.36
C LEU A 65 -9.61 4.22 -7.95
N ALA A 66 -9.86 3.43 -6.91
CA ALA A 66 -9.68 3.85 -5.52
C ALA A 66 -8.21 4.18 -5.22
N ILE A 67 -7.26 3.38 -5.73
CA ILE A 67 -5.83 3.67 -5.61
C ILE A 67 -5.46 4.96 -6.34
N PHE A 68 -6.00 5.16 -7.54
CA PHE A 68 -5.78 6.40 -8.30
C PHE A 68 -6.31 7.63 -7.55
N LEU A 69 -7.48 7.52 -6.92
CA LEU A 69 -8.03 8.56 -6.05
C LEU A 69 -7.16 8.82 -4.82
N MET A 70 -6.60 7.78 -4.20
CA MET A 70 -5.67 7.92 -3.08
C MET A 70 -4.40 8.67 -3.51
N PHE A 71 -3.86 8.38 -4.71
CA PHE A 71 -2.72 9.12 -5.26
C PHE A 71 -3.04 10.58 -5.55
N LEU A 72 -4.20 10.87 -6.12
CA LEU A 72 -4.68 12.24 -6.31
C LEU A 72 -4.81 12.99 -4.98
N GLY A 73 -5.37 12.34 -3.96
CA GLY A 73 -5.48 12.93 -2.61
C GLY A 73 -4.11 13.22 -1.99
N LEU A 74 -3.14 12.32 -2.13
CA LEU A 74 -1.77 12.54 -1.66
C LEU A 74 -1.07 13.69 -2.39
N TYR A 75 -1.27 13.79 -3.71
CA TYR A 75 -0.71 14.87 -4.51
C TYR A 75 -1.30 16.23 -4.09
N LEU A 76 -2.61 16.30 -3.85
CA LEU A 76 -3.30 17.49 -3.34
C LEU A 76 -2.83 17.89 -1.94
N ILE A 77 -2.49 16.94 -1.07
CA ILE A 77 -1.97 17.21 0.29
C ILE A 77 -0.50 17.65 0.26
N TYR A 78 0.27 17.19 -0.73
CA TYR A 78 1.68 17.55 -0.88
C TYR A 78 1.86 19.00 -1.38
N GLN A 79 0.91 19.52 -2.16
CA GLN A 79 0.89 20.90 -2.63
C GLN A 79 0.48 21.88 -1.52
#